data_AF-A0A0B7B4T7-F1
#
_entry.id   AF-A0A0B7B4T7-F1
#
_cell.length_a   1.000
_cell.length_b   1.000
_cell.length_c   1.000
_cell.angle_alpha   90.00
_cell.angle_beta   90.00
_cell.angle_gamma   90.00
#
_symmetry.space_group_name_H-M   'P 1'
#
loop_
_entity.id
_entity.type
_entity.pdbx_description
1 polymer ?
#
loop_
_entity_poly.entity_id
_entity_poly.type
_entity_poly.pdbx_seq_one_letter_code
_entity_poly.pdbx_strand_id
1 'polypeptide(L)'
;MDSGGVSIVSAKPLKTDQAFTNQAFVADDGVQKGSETNGTAVVGEVPPLKRNSSSVEFSLPVKPASKDRDPSLSSGPYRGMGKEELLRYSSRPLWRNLRYICMSTVLIGWLALLITVVALVLTYPSCRSAQNRDWWQKTVIYRVYVKSFFDSGSDGIGDINGVRLQLDYLQKLGVDTISLSPIYTLAPNASTDTHIVNHTSIDEAYGTLEDFQLLVNETHQKDMHIILDFIPNHTSDQHPWFLASKSDKDEWNNAFRSFYVWSFGRGNNKLQTPNLWKSANDRSSAWTIADVITFTYISLWNRCRTSI
;
A
#
# COMPACT_ATOMS: atom_id res chain seq x y z
N MET A 1 -8.72 34.13 35.89
CA MET A 1 -10.05 33.91 35.29
C MET A 1 -9.80 33.24 33.95
N ASP A 2 -10.31 32.02 33.85
CA ASP A 2 -10.46 31.13 32.69
C ASP A 2 -9.24 30.73 31.86
N SER A 3 -8.62 29.65 32.32
CA SER A 3 -7.83 28.67 31.58
C SER A 3 -8.70 27.92 30.55
N GLY A 4 -8.66 28.36 29.29
CA GLY A 4 -9.27 27.65 28.16
C GLY A 4 -8.33 26.59 27.60
N GLY A 5 -8.46 25.35 28.10
CA GLY A 5 -7.75 24.18 27.56
C GLY A 5 -8.27 23.80 26.17
N VAL A 6 -7.38 23.69 25.19
CA VAL A 6 -7.69 23.17 23.86
C VAL A 6 -7.60 21.65 23.91
N SER A 7 -8.75 20.99 23.87
CA SER A 7 -8.88 19.53 23.79
C SER A 7 -8.58 19.05 22.37
N ILE A 8 -7.58 18.19 22.23
CA ILE A 8 -7.25 17.45 21.01
C ILE A 8 -8.28 16.31 20.87
N VAL A 9 -9.17 16.41 19.88
CA VAL A 9 -10.12 15.33 19.57
C VAL A 9 -9.42 14.29 18.69
N SER A 10 -9.04 13.18 19.31
CA SER A 10 -8.55 11.97 18.64
C SER A 10 -9.73 11.25 17.97
N ALA A 11 -9.74 11.15 16.64
CA ALA A 11 -10.68 10.32 15.90
C ALA A 11 -10.31 8.84 16.10
N LYS A 12 -11.17 8.09 16.79
CA LYS A 12 -11.09 6.63 16.89
C LYS A 12 -11.40 5.98 15.53
N PRO A 13 -10.71 4.88 15.15
CA PRO A 13 -11.04 4.14 13.94
C PRO A 13 -12.36 3.37 14.11
N LEU A 14 -13.21 3.46 13.08
CA LEU A 14 -14.44 2.67 12.95
C LEU A 14 -14.10 1.19 12.76
N LYS A 15 -14.61 0.36 13.65
CA LYS A 15 -14.71 -1.10 13.47
C LYS A 15 -15.89 -1.39 12.54
N THR A 16 -15.64 -2.15 11.48
CA THR A 16 -16.70 -2.84 10.73
C THR A 16 -16.24 -4.26 10.43
N ASP A 17 -16.59 -5.17 11.35
CA ASP A 17 -16.76 -6.58 11.06
C ASP A 17 -18.11 -6.73 10.32
N GLN A 18 -18.13 -7.06 9.03
CA GLN A 18 -19.17 -7.90 8.44
C GLN A 18 -18.62 -8.63 7.21
N ALA A 19 -18.77 -9.95 7.25
CA ALA A 19 -18.39 -10.90 6.21
C ALA A 19 -19.17 -10.65 4.92
N PHE A 20 -18.46 -10.60 3.78
CA PHE A 20 -19.06 -10.70 2.46
C PHE A 20 -18.61 -11.99 1.78
N THR A 21 -19.58 -12.88 1.61
CA THR A 21 -19.53 -14.12 0.84
C THR A 21 -19.50 -13.84 -0.66
N ASN A 22 -18.66 -14.58 -1.37
CA ASN A 22 -18.51 -14.62 -2.82
C ASN A 22 -19.82 -14.93 -3.56
N GLN A 23 -20.15 -14.13 -4.58
CA GLN A 23 -20.98 -14.57 -5.70
C GLN A 23 -20.38 -14.10 -7.03
N ALA A 24 -20.40 -15.03 -7.97
CA ALA A 24 -19.64 -15.05 -9.21
C ALA A 24 -20.30 -14.26 -10.35
N PHE A 25 -19.43 -13.84 -11.26
CA PHE A 25 -19.64 -13.27 -12.59
C PHE A 25 -20.83 -13.87 -13.37
N VAL A 26 -21.63 -12.97 -13.95
CA VAL A 26 -22.55 -13.23 -15.06
C VAL A 26 -22.02 -12.45 -16.27
N ALA A 27 -21.80 -13.15 -17.39
CA ALA A 27 -21.54 -12.56 -18.70
C ALA A 27 -22.80 -12.71 -19.57
N ASP A 28 -23.17 -11.63 -20.23
CA ASP A 28 -24.31 -11.50 -21.14
C ASP A 28 -23.75 -11.27 -22.56
N ASP A 29 -24.12 -12.14 -23.51
CA ASP A 29 -23.84 -11.98 -24.94
C ASP A 29 -25.12 -12.34 -25.70
N GLY A 30 -25.72 -11.32 -26.33
CA GLY A 30 -26.84 -11.47 -27.25
C GLY A 30 -26.38 -11.71 -28.68
N VAL A 31 -27.21 -12.39 -29.50
CA VAL A 31 -27.39 -12.17 -30.95
C VAL A 31 -28.64 -12.92 -31.42
N GLN A 32 -29.43 -12.28 -32.29
CA GLN A 32 -30.68 -12.75 -32.90
C GLN A 32 -30.53 -13.28 -34.34
N LYS A 33 -31.42 -14.23 -34.66
CA LYS A 33 -32.17 -14.49 -35.92
C LYS A 33 -31.45 -14.98 -37.20
N GLY A 34 -31.97 -16.14 -37.68
CA GLY A 34 -31.90 -16.63 -39.05
C GLY A 34 -33.17 -17.45 -39.38
N SER A 35 -33.67 -17.32 -40.60
CA SER A 35 -35.04 -17.56 -41.09
C SER A 35 -35.20 -18.85 -41.93
N GLU A 36 -36.38 -19.47 -41.83
CA GLU A 36 -37.18 -20.30 -42.78
C GLU A 36 -36.48 -21.20 -43.85
N THR A 37 -36.89 -22.46 -44.08
CA THR A 37 -38.13 -22.80 -44.82
C THR A 37 -38.37 -24.34 -44.92
N ASN A 38 -39.66 -24.70 -44.86
CA ASN A 38 -40.43 -25.69 -45.65
C ASN A 38 -40.22 -27.22 -45.55
N GLY A 39 -41.28 -27.92 -45.10
CA GLY A 39 -41.64 -29.25 -45.61
C GLY A 39 -42.40 -30.19 -44.65
N THR A 40 -43.72 -30.00 -44.53
CA THR A 40 -44.83 -31.00 -44.43
C THR A 40 -44.53 -32.35 -43.71
N ALA A 41 -45.22 -32.82 -42.65
CA ALA A 41 -46.67 -32.89 -42.47
C ALA A 41 -47.05 -33.25 -41.00
N VAL A 42 -48.06 -32.55 -40.48
CA VAL A 42 -49.17 -32.99 -39.61
C VAL A 42 -48.86 -33.88 -38.37
N VAL A 43 -48.66 -33.15 -37.26
CA VAL A 43 -49.22 -33.31 -35.89
C VAL A 43 -49.93 -34.62 -35.53
N GLY A 44 -49.33 -35.34 -34.58
CA GLY A 44 -50.05 -36.09 -33.53
C GLY A 44 -49.37 -35.80 -32.18
N GLU A 45 -50.14 -35.33 -31.20
CA GLU A 45 -49.64 -34.94 -29.86
C GLU A 45 -48.87 -36.07 -29.17
N VAL A 46 -47.65 -35.78 -28.71
CA VAL A 46 -46.84 -36.68 -27.85
C VAL A 46 -46.77 -36.09 -26.43
N PRO A 47 -47.30 -36.77 -25.39
CA PRO A 47 -47.19 -36.35 -23.99
C PRO A 47 -45.75 -36.40 -23.44
N PRO A 48 -45.46 -35.76 -22.30
CA PRO A 48 -44.13 -35.29 -21.93
C PRO A 48 -43.15 -36.41 -21.58
N LEU A 49 -41.89 -36.22 -21.97
CA LEU A 49 -40.77 -37.07 -21.58
C LEU A 49 -40.56 -37.05 -20.06
N LYS A 50 -41.02 -38.10 -19.38
CA LYS A 50 -40.59 -38.44 -18.03
C LYS A 50 -39.13 -38.91 -18.06
N ARG A 51 -38.27 -38.15 -17.41
CA ARG A 51 -36.88 -38.52 -17.10
C ARG A 51 -36.91 -39.73 -16.15
N ASN A 52 -36.70 -40.93 -16.68
CA ASN A 52 -36.66 -42.13 -15.86
C ASN A 52 -35.24 -42.31 -15.31
N SER A 53 -35.14 -42.29 -13.98
CA SER A 53 -33.95 -42.66 -13.21
C SER A 53 -33.69 -44.15 -13.39
N SER A 54 -32.84 -44.52 -14.35
CA SER A 54 -32.21 -45.83 -14.35
C SER A 54 -30.98 -45.79 -13.45
N SER A 55 -31.17 -46.17 -12.19
CA SER A 55 -30.09 -46.66 -11.33
C SER A 55 -29.40 -47.82 -12.04
N VAL A 56 -28.17 -47.59 -12.50
CA VAL A 56 -27.31 -48.63 -13.04
C VAL A 56 -26.88 -49.51 -11.86
N GLU A 57 -27.54 -50.64 -11.71
CA GLU A 57 -27.18 -51.67 -10.74
C GLU A 57 -25.88 -52.34 -11.22
N PHE A 58 -24.77 -51.99 -10.57
CA PHE A 58 -23.47 -52.60 -10.85
C PHE A 58 -23.41 -53.99 -10.19
N SER A 59 -23.94 -54.99 -10.90
CA SER A 59 -23.80 -56.39 -10.53
C SER A 59 -22.37 -56.85 -10.79
N LEU A 60 -21.57 -57.02 -9.73
CA LEU A 60 -20.31 -57.75 -9.81
C LEU A 60 -20.62 -59.19 -10.24
N PRO A 61 -19.94 -59.75 -11.25
CA PRO A 61 -20.17 -61.13 -11.66
C PRO A 61 -19.80 -62.07 -10.51
N VAL A 62 -20.79 -62.81 -10.00
CA VAL A 62 -20.57 -63.93 -9.09
C VAL A 62 -19.81 -64.98 -9.87
N LYS A 63 -18.52 -65.13 -9.55
CA LYS A 63 -17.69 -66.21 -10.10
C LYS A 63 -18.28 -67.53 -9.61
N PRO A 64 -18.70 -68.45 -10.49
CA PRO A 64 -19.20 -69.74 -10.04
C PRO A 64 -18.09 -70.45 -9.27
N ALA A 65 -18.47 -71.13 -8.18
CA ALA A 65 -17.56 -71.97 -7.42
C ALA A 65 -16.90 -72.96 -8.39
N SER A 66 -15.61 -72.79 -8.63
CA SER A 66 -14.84 -73.61 -9.56
C SER A 66 -14.77 -75.05 -9.01
N LYS A 67 -15.67 -75.93 -9.47
CA LYS A 67 -15.30 -77.32 -9.68
C LYS A 67 -14.44 -77.35 -10.94
N ASP A 68 -13.32 -78.04 -10.86
CA ASP A 68 -12.30 -78.23 -11.90
C ASP A 68 -11.31 -77.05 -12.03
N ARG A 69 -10.29 -77.07 -11.16
CA ARG A 69 -9.01 -76.42 -11.45
C ARG A 69 -8.05 -77.49 -11.96
N ASP A 70 -7.42 -77.22 -13.10
CA ASP A 70 -6.35 -78.02 -13.69
C ASP A 70 -5.21 -78.25 -12.65
N PRO A 71 -4.87 -79.50 -12.29
CA PRO A 71 -3.89 -79.80 -11.24
C PRO A 71 -2.45 -79.43 -11.61
N SER A 72 -2.18 -79.09 -12.87
CA SER A 72 -0.81 -78.96 -13.39
C SER A 72 -0.22 -77.54 -13.30
N LEU A 73 -1.01 -76.52 -12.93
CA LEU A 73 -0.58 -75.11 -12.94
C LEU A 73 -0.54 -74.44 -11.55
N SER A 74 -0.43 -75.22 -10.46
CA SER A 74 -0.20 -74.70 -9.10
C SER A 74 1.17 -75.11 -8.54
N SER A 75 2.25 -74.81 -9.26
CA SER A 75 3.61 -75.07 -8.80
C SER A 75 4.11 -73.99 -7.81
N GLY A 76 3.40 -73.86 -6.69
CA GLY A 76 3.82 -73.07 -5.54
C GLY A 76 2.72 -73.02 -4.45
N PRO A 77 3.01 -73.39 -3.18
CA PRO A 77 1.98 -73.62 -2.15
C PRO A 77 1.18 -72.38 -1.68
N TYR A 78 1.36 -71.21 -2.31
CA TYR A 78 0.87 -69.93 -1.79
C TYR A 78 0.16 -69.03 -2.81
N ARG A 79 -0.08 -69.45 -4.06
CA ARG A 79 -0.76 -68.61 -5.07
C ARG A 79 -2.28 -68.85 -5.06
N GLY A 80 -3.07 -67.84 -4.69
CA GLY A 80 -4.54 -67.82 -4.91
C GLY A 80 -5.37 -68.65 -3.92
N MET A 81 -4.99 -68.64 -2.64
CA MET A 81 -5.64 -69.40 -1.56
C MET A 81 -7.05 -68.86 -1.22
N GLY A 82 -8.00 -69.76 -0.90
CA GLY A 82 -9.36 -69.38 -0.46
C GLY A 82 -9.38 -68.77 0.95
N LYS A 83 -10.48 -68.08 1.33
CA LYS A 83 -10.62 -67.39 2.63
C LYS A 83 -10.35 -68.32 3.82
N GLU A 84 -10.93 -69.51 3.81
CA GLU A 84 -10.84 -70.45 4.95
C GLU A 84 -9.45 -71.05 5.13
N GLU A 85 -8.82 -71.43 4.01
CA GLU A 85 -7.43 -71.90 4.01
C GLU A 85 -6.46 -70.78 4.46
N LEU A 86 -6.66 -69.55 4.00
CA LEU A 86 -5.84 -68.40 4.38
C LEU A 86 -5.93 -68.08 5.88
N LEU A 87 -7.12 -68.17 6.47
CA LEU A 87 -7.31 -67.91 7.92
C LEU A 87 -6.54 -68.93 8.78
N ARG A 88 -6.44 -70.19 8.33
CA ARG A 88 -5.71 -71.26 9.03
C ARG A 88 -4.20 -70.98 9.12
N TYR A 89 -3.60 -70.46 8.05
CA TYR A 89 -2.16 -70.16 8.01
C TYR A 89 -1.82 -68.77 8.54
N SER A 90 -2.68 -67.78 8.30
CA SER A 90 -2.41 -66.39 8.68
C SER A 90 -2.56 -66.10 10.16
N SER A 91 -3.26 -66.96 10.91
CA SER A 91 -3.43 -66.86 12.37
C SER A 91 -2.25 -67.40 13.18
N ARG A 92 -1.22 -67.95 12.52
CA ARG A 92 -0.01 -68.45 13.20
C ARG A 92 0.72 -67.31 13.92
N PRO A 93 1.32 -67.56 15.09
CA PRO A 93 1.90 -66.52 15.95
C PRO A 93 2.98 -65.68 15.26
N LEU A 94 3.82 -66.29 14.40
CA LEU A 94 4.82 -65.57 13.60
C LEU A 94 4.19 -64.52 12.66
N TRP A 95 3.20 -64.94 11.86
CA TRP A 95 2.52 -64.05 10.89
C TRP A 95 1.62 -63.02 11.57
N ARG A 96 1.02 -63.39 12.70
CA ARG A 96 0.21 -62.49 13.52
C ARG A 96 1.06 -61.39 14.14
N ASN A 97 2.18 -61.75 14.78
CA ASN A 97 3.09 -60.79 15.39
C ASN A 97 3.73 -59.89 14.34
N LEU A 98 4.14 -60.44 13.19
CA LEU A 98 4.68 -59.65 12.07
C LEU A 98 3.66 -58.63 11.54
N ARG A 99 2.38 -59.00 11.42
CA ARG A 99 1.31 -58.09 11.00
C ARG A 99 1.11 -56.97 12.01
N TYR A 100 1.07 -57.28 13.31
CA TYR A 100 0.94 -56.25 14.35
C TYR A 100 2.15 -55.33 14.39
N ILE A 101 3.37 -55.85 14.22
CA ILE A 101 4.59 -55.04 14.12
C ILE A 101 4.48 -54.09 12.93
N CYS A 102 4.13 -54.59 11.74
CA CYS A 102 4.02 -53.79 10.53
C CYS A 102 2.92 -52.71 10.62
N MET A 103 1.76 -53.03 11.21
CA MET A 103 0.70 -52.05 11.45
C MET A 103 1.10 -51.01 12.50
N SER A 104 1.77 -51.43 13.57
CA SER A 104 2.23 -50.54 14.62
C SER A 104 3.33 -49.59 14.13
N THR A 105 4.27 -50.06 13.32
CA THR A 105 5.33 -49.21 12.75
C THR A 105 4.76 -48.16 11.80
N VAL A 106 3.74 -48.50 11.00
CA VAL A 106 3.03 -47.53 10.15
C VAL A 106 2.34 -46.47 11.00
N LEU A 107 1.61 -46.86 12.06
CA LEU A 107 0.92 -45.91 12.94
C LEU A 107 1.89 -45.01 13.72
N ILE A 108 2.99 -45.57 14.24
CA ILE A 108 4.03 -44.81 14.94
C ILE A 108 4.74 -43.86 13.97
N GLY A 109 5.03 -44.30 12.75
CA GLY A 109 5.60 -43.44 11.71
C GLY A 109 4.68 -42.28 11.35
N TRP A 110 3.37 -42.53 11.28
CA TRP A 110 2.36 -41.50 11.03
C TRP A 110 2.28 -40.49 12.18
N LEU A 111 2.31 -40.96 13.42
CA LEU A 111 2.33 -40.10 14.60
C LEU A 111 3.62 -39.29 14.69
N ALA A 112 4.77 -39.90 14.39
CA ALA A 112 6.06 -39.22 14.36
C ALA A 112 6.11 -38.15 13.26
N LEU A 113 5.55 -38.42 12.08
CA LEU A 113 5.40 -37.43 11.01
C LEU A 113 4.53 -36.26 11.48
N LEU A 114 3.38 -36.54 12.08
CA LEU A 114 2.47 -35.51 12.59
C LEU A 114 3.15 -34.64 13.66
N ILE A 115 3.81 -35.28 14.63
CA ILE A 115 4.57 -34.58 15.68
C ILE A 115 5.68 -33.73 15.06
N THR A 116 6.39 -34.25 14.05
CA THR A 116 7.47 -33.53 13.36
C THR A 116 6.94 -32.31 12.62
N VAL A 117 5.80 -32.43 11.92
CA VAL A 117 5.16 -31.30 11.23
C VAL A 117 4.68 -30.25 12.23
N VAL A 118 4.04 -30.66 13.33
CA VAL A 118 3.60 -29.75 14.38
C VAL A 118 4.80 -29.05 15.04
N ALA A 119 5.85 -29.81 15.38
CA ALA A 119 7.07 -29.25 15.94
C ALA A 119 7.75 -28.29 14.95
N LEU A 120 7.79 -28.60 13.66
CA LEU A 120 8.30 -27.70 12.63
C LEU A 120 7.49 -26.41 12.62
N VAL A 121 6.16 -26.46 12.59
CA VAL A 121 5.31 -25.25 12.61
C VAL A 121 5.51 -24.42 13.88
N LEU A 122 5.72 -25.05 15.04
CA LEU A 122 5.90 -24.36 16.32
C LEU A 122 7.31 -23.81 16.54
N THR A 123 8.33 -24.48 15.98
CA THR A 123 9.74 -24.09 16.12
C THR A 123 10.22 -23.19 14.99
N TYR A 124 9.55 -23.23 13.83
CA TYR A 124 9.88 -22.34 12.73
C TYR A 124 9.61 -20.91 13.22
N PRO A 125 10.64 -20.06 13.32
CA PRO A 125 10.41 -18.67 13.67
C PRO A 125 9.43 -18.15 12.64
N SER A 126 8.31 -17.57 13.08
CA SER A 126 7.43 -16.85 12.17
C SER A 126 8.34 -15.95 11.35
N CYS A 127 8.42 -16.15 10.02
CA CYS A 127 9.19 -15.29 9.14
C CYS A 127 8.91 -13.87 9.62
N ARG A 128 9.93 -13.16 10.11
CA ARG A 128 9.79 -11.88 10.82
C ARG A 128 8.84 -11.03 9.98
N SER A 129 7.57 -10.98 10.37
CA SER A 129 6.55 -10.77 9.36
C SER A 129 6.75 -9.38 8.79
N ALA A 130 6.73 -9.27 7.47
CA ALA A 130 6.54 -7.97 6.83
C ALA A 130 5.22 -7.31 7.31
N GLN A 131 4.36 -8.04 8.02
CA GLN A 131 3.07 -7.60 8.53
C GLN A 131 3.12 -6.69 9.76
N ASN A 132 4.24 -6.57 10.49
CA ASN A 132 4.32 -5.62 11.61
C ASN A 132 5.17 -4.39 11.29
N ARG A 133 5.34 -4.09 10.01
CA ARG A 133 5.97 -2.87 9.54
C ARG A 133 4.90 -1.84 9.20
N ASP A 134 5.07 -0.63 9.70
CA ASP A 134 4.25 0.51 9.30
C ASP A 134 4.34 0.71 7.79
N TRP A 135 3.35 1.39 7.19
CA TRP A 135 3.31 1.62 5.76
C TRP A 135 4.63 2.20 5.22
N TRP A 136 5.17 3.23 5.86
CA TRP A 136 6.40 3.92 5.46
C TRP A 136 7.66 3.04 5.47
N GLN A 137 7.63 1.86 6.10
CA GLN A 137 8.75 0.91 6.16
C GLN A 137 8.74 -0.13 5.03
N LYS A 138 7.63 -0.22 4.29
CA LYS A 138 7.42 -1.24 3.25
C LYS A 138 7.04 -0.65 1.88
N THR A 139 6.66 0.62 1.83
CA THR A 139 6.19 1.30 0.62
C THR A 139 7.33 1.84 -0.24
N VAL A 140 7.14 1.84 -1.56
CA VAL A 140 8.03 2.54 -2.49
C VAL A 140 7.66 4.02 -2.52
N ILE A 141 8.61 4.87 -2.13
CA ILE A 141 8.45 6.34 -2.15
C ILE A 141 8.97 6.89 -3.47
N TYR A 142 8.14 7.66 -4.17
CA TYR A 142 8.49 8.38 -5.39
C TYR A 142 8.41 9.88 -5.16
N ARG A 143 9.54 10.59 -5.32
CA ARG A 143 9.59 12.04 -5.18
C ARG A 143 9.18 12.71 -6.49
N VAL A 144 8.10 13.48 -6.45
CA VAL A 144 7.58 14.27 -7.57
C VAL A 144 7.97 15.73 -7.40
N TYR A 145 8.71 16.26 -8.37
CA TYR A 145 8.93 17.69 -8.49
C TYR A 145 7.80 18.29 -9.34
N VAL A 146 6.78 18.85 -8.67
CA VAL A 146 5.48 19.19 -9.26
C VAL A 146 5.62 20.07 -10.50
N LYS A 147 6.44 21.12 -10.41
CA LYS A 147 6.70 22.10 -11.47
C LYS A 147 7.15 21.49 -12.81
N SER A 148 7.75 20.31 -12.82
CA SER A 148 8.30 19.67 -14.03
C SER A 148 7.72 18.29 -14.31
N PHE A 149 6.67 17.89 -13.59
CA PHE A 149 6.13 16.54 -13.71
C PHE A 149 5.10 16.42 -14.84
N PHE A 150 4.00 17.16 -14.74
CA PHE A 150 2.95 17.15 -15.75
C PHE A 150 2.12 18.44 -15.67
N ASP A 151 1.97 19.11 -16.81
CA ASP A 151 1.18 20.33 -16.97
C ASP A 151 -0.23 19.95 -17.45
N SER A 152 -1.26 20.34 -16.68
CA SER A 152 -2.67 20.12 -17.06
C SER A 152 -3.33 21.36 -17.67
N GLY A 153 -2.77 22.56 -17.44
CA GLY A 153 -3.29 23.86 -17.85
C GLY A 153 -2.75 24.40 -19.17
N SER A 154 -1.76 23.75 -19.78
CA SER A 154 -1.04 24.19 -21.00
C SER A 154 -0.30 25.52 -20.85
N ASP A 155 0.12 25.87 -19.63
CA ASP A 155 0.91 27.08 -19.34
C ASP A 155 2.43 26.83 -19.30
N GLY A 156 2.83 25.57 -19.48
CA GLY A 156 4.23 25.11 -19.45
C GLY A 156 4.76 24.80 -18.06
N ILE A 157 3.91 24.84 -17.03
CA ILE A 157 4.26 24.58 -15.63
C ILE A 157 3.49 23.36 -15.14
N GLY A 158 4.19 22.41 -14.53
CA GLY A 158 3.52 21.27 -13.92
C GLY A 158 2.74 21.66 -12.66
N ASP A 159 1.56 21.08 -12.50
CA ASP A 159 0.57 21.48 -11.48
C ASP A 159 0.00 20.27 -10.71
N ILE A 160 -0.78 20.53 -9.66
CA ILE A 160 -1.36 19.48 -8.79
C ILE A 160 -2.34 18.59 -9.56
N ASN A 161 -3.12 19.17 -10.47
CA ASN A 161 -4.04 18.41 -11.30
C ASN A 161 -3.29 17.51 -12.29
N GLY A 162 -2.12 17.91 -12.76
CA GLY A 162 -1.23 17.08 -13.55
C GLY A 162 -0.73 15.87 -12.78
N VAL A 163 -0.35 16.03 -11.51
CA VAL A 163 -0.02 14.89 -10.63
C VAL A 163 -1.22 13.97 -10.47
N ARG A 164 -2.41 14.54 -10.25
CA ARG A 164 -3.67 13.80 -10.08
C ARG A 164 -4.01 12.96 -11.32
N LEU A 165 -3.87 13.51 -12.52
CA LEU A 165 -4.09 12.81 -13.79
C LEU A 165 -3.12 11.63 -14.01
N GLN A 166 -1.93 11.67 -13.41
CA GLN A 166 -0.91 10.65 -13.54
C GLN A 166 -0.90 9.63 -12.38
N LEU A 167 -1.87 9.66 -11.47
CA LEU A 167 -1.96 8.69 -10.38
C LEU A 167 -2.01 7.24 -10.89
N ASP A 168 -2.74 6.99 -11.98
CA ASP A 168 -2.81 5.65 -12.60
C ASP A 168 -1.45 5.20 -13.16
N TYR A 169 -0.65 6.13 -13.67
CA TYR A 169 0.71 5.85 -14.12
C TYR A 169 1.61 5.48 -12.94
N LEU A 170 1.56 6.26 -11.86
CA LEU A 170 2.35 6.03 -10.65
C LEU A 170 1.99 4.70 -10.00
N GLN A 171 0.70 4.36 -9.95
CA GLN A 171 0.24 3.06 -9.44
C GLN A 171 0.74 1.90 -10.31
N LYS A 172 0.67 2.02 -11.65
CA LYS A 172 1.21 1.00 -12.58
C LYS A 172 2.72 0.81 -12.44
N LEU A 173 3.45 1.85 -12.07
CA LEU A 173 4.89 1.78 -11.78
C LEU A 173 5.20 1.03 -10.49
N GLY A 174 4.20 0.80 -9.62
CA GLY A 174 4.37 0.17 -8.31
C GLY A 174 4.77 1.16 -7.21
N VAL A 175 4.42 2.45 -7.37
CA VAL A 175 4.60 3.46 -6.34
C VAL A 175 3.47 3.34 -5.32
N ASP A 176 3.81 3.27 -4.04
CA ASP A 176 2.83 3.27 -2.95
C ASP A 176 2.76 4.62 -2.22
N THR A 177 3.82 5.45 -2.31
CA THR A 177 3.88 6.74 -1.61
C THR A 177 4.46 7.82 -2.51
N ILE A 178 3.74 8.92 -2.64
CA ILE A 178 4.15 10.11 -3.40
C ILE A 178 4.71 11.14 -2.43
N SER A 179 5.95 11.59 -2.63
CA SER A 179 6.53 12.73 -1.93
C SER A 179 6.54 13.94 -2.84
N LEU A 180 5.77 14.98 -2.52
CA LEU A 180 5.72 16.20 -3.31
C LEU A 180 6.85 17.16 -2.89
N SER A 181 7.44 17.84 -3.88
CA SER A 181 8.20 19.07 -3.65
C SER A 181 7.32 20.15 -2.99
N PRO A 182 7.89 21.21 -2.40
CA PRO A 182 7.12 22.30 -1.82
C PRO A 182 6.12 22.90 -2.83
N ILE A 183 4.84 22.95 -2.43
CA ILE A 183 3.71 23.50 -3.21
C ILE A 183 3.07 24.73 -2.53
N TYR A 184 3.69 25.20 -1.46
CA TYR A 184 3.20 26.32 -0.65
C TYR A 184 3.30 27.64 -1.40
N THR A 185 2.48 28.61 -1.03
CA THR A 185 2.53 29.96 -1.60
C THR A 185 3.91 30.60 -1.42
N LEU A 186 4.52 30.96 -2.54
CA LEU A 186 5.84 31.56 -2.62
C LEU A 186 5.77 33.08 -2.70
N ALA A 187 6.90 33.74 -2.47
CA ALA A 187 7.01 35.17 -2.72
C ALA A 187 6.91 35.50 -4.22
N PRO A 188 6.38 36.68 -4.59
CA PRO A 188 6.43 37.14 -5.97
C PRO A 188 7.87 37.11 -6.51
N ASN A 189 8.07 36.55 -7.70
CA ASN A 189 9.38 36.37 -8.33
C ASN A 189 10.38 35.54 -7.50
N ALA A 190 9.90 34.63 -6.65
CA ALA A 190 10.75 33.69 -5.94
C ALA A 190 11.64 32.91 -6.93
N SER A 191 12.95 32.95 -6.71
CA SER A 191 13.92 32.21 -7.52
C SER A 191 14.00 30.73 -7.15
N THR A 192 13.46 30.34 -5.99
CA THR A 192 13.44 28.96 -5.49
C THR A 192 12.14 28.65 -4.76
N ASP A 193 11.81 27.35 -4.72
CA ASP A 193 10.67 26.74 -4.01
C ASP A 193 10.76 26.80 -2.48
N THR A 194 11.78 27.49 -1.94
CA THR A 194 12.02 27.61 -0.49
C THR A 194 11.59 28.96 0.09
N HIS A 195 11.24 29.94 -0.75
CA HIS A 195 10.84 31.28 -0.33
C HIS A 195 9.33 31.33 0.01
N ILE A 196 8.95 30.58 1.04
CA ILE A 196 7.55 30.42 1.44
C ILE A 196 7.03 31.68 2.16
N VAL A 197 5.86 32.17 1.73
CA VAL A 197 5.13 33.29 2.33
C VAL A 197 3.92 32.80 3.13
N ASN A 198 3.36 31.65 2.77
CA ASN A 198 2.30 31.02 3.54
C ASN A 198 2.37 29.49 3.47
N HIS A 199 2.54 28.85 4.61
CA HIS A 199 2.63 27.39 4.73
C HIS A 199 1.27 26.68 4.70
N THR A 200 0.16 27.42 4.76
CA THR A 200 -1.20 26.85 4.84
C THR A 200 -2.00 27.01 3.56
N SER A 201 -1.40 27.59 2.51
CA SER A 201 -2.02 27.74 1.19
C SER A 201 -1.11 27.21 0.09
N ILE A 202 -1.74 26.86 -1.03
CA ILE A 202 -1.05 26.40 -2.24
C ILE A 202 -0.65 27.61 -3.08
N ASP A 203 0.48 27.52 -3.78
CA ASP A 203 0.87 28.53 -4.77
C ASP A 203 -0.07 28.50 -5.98
N GLU A 204 -0.51 29.68 -6.44
CA GLU A 204 -1.44 29.80 -7.56
C GLU A 204 -0.91 29.16 -8.84
N ALA A 205 0.42 29.08 -9.01
CA ALA A 205 1.05 28.41 -10.15
C ALA A 205 0.87 26.88 -10.15
N TYR A 206 0.48 26.28 -9.02
CA TYR A 206 0.25 24.83 -8.89
C TYR A 206 -1.23 24.46 -8.75
N GLY A 207 -2.11 25.44 -8.50
CA GLY A 207 -3.55 25.26 -8.34
C GLY A 207 -4.08 25.76 -7.00
N THR A 208 -5.18 25.15 -6.55
CA THR A 208 -5.91 25.57 -5.35
C THR A 208 -5.76 24.57 -4.20
N LEU A 209 -6.21 24.97 -3.00
CA LEU A 209 -6.27 24.04 -1.87
C LEU A 209 -7.29 22.92 -2.11
N GLU A 210 -8.37 23.23 -2.84
CA GLU A 210 -9.38 22.28 -3.28
C GLU A 210 -8.79 21.23 -4.23
N ASP A 211 -7.95 21.64 -5.20
CA ASP A 211 -7.23 20.70 -6.08
C ASP A 211 -6.32 19.76 -5.27
N PHE A 212 -5.65 20.29 -4.25
CA PHE A 212 -4.82 19.48 -3.36
C PHE A 212 -5.66 18.47 -2.56
N GLN A 213 -6.83 18.88 -2.05
CA GLN A 213 -7.75 17.97 -1.36
C GLN A 213 -8.24 16.84 -2.27
N LEU A 214 -8.53 17.15 -3.54
CA LEU A 214 -8.90 16.15 -4.54
C LEU A 214 -7.76 15.17 -4.80
N LEU A 215 -6.52 15.66 -4.97
CA LEU A 215 -5.33 14.82 -5.12
C LEU A 215 -5.17 13.86 -3.93
N VAL A 216 -5.27 14.37 -2.70
CA VAL A 216 -5.14 13.56 -1.47
C VAL A 216 -6.22 12.47 -1.44
N ASN A 217 -7.47 12.83 -1.71
CA ASN A 217 -8.58 11.89 -1.68
C ASN A 217 -8.42 10.79 -2.74
N GLU A 218 -8.13 11.15 -3.99
CA GLU A 218 -7.93 10.18 -5.08
C GLU A 218 -6.70 9.29 -4.85
N THR A 219 -5.64 9.83 -4.24
CA THR A 219 -4.44 9.06 -3.84
C THR A 219 -4.82 8.00 -2.80
N HIS A 220 -5.57 8.38 -1.76
CA HIS A 220 -6.02 7.44 -0.73
C HIS A 220 -7.01 6.40 -1.26
N GLN A 221 -7.86 6.75 -2.24
CA GLN A 221 -8.76 5.78 -2.90
C GLN A 221 -7.99 4.69 -3.67
N LYS A 222 -6.72 4.93 -4.00
CA LYS A 222 -5.83 3.98 -4.66
C LYS A 222 -4.93 3.21 -3.69
N ASP A 223 -5.20 3.30 -2.39
CA ASP A 223 -4.37 2.74 -1.30
C ASP A 223 -2.92 3.27 -1.32
N MET A 224 -2.72 4.48 -1.86
CA MET A 224 -1.43 5.16 -1.89
C MET A 224 -1.36 6.22 -0.80
N HIS A 225 -0.15 6.69 -0.47
CA HIS A 225 0.10 7.72 0.52
C HIS A 225 0.72 8.97 -0.10
N ILE A 226 0.56 10.11 0.57
CA ILE A 226 1.16 11.38 0.16
C ILE A 226 1.95 12.00 1.30
N ILE A 227 3.15 12.51 0.98
CA ILE A 227 4.05 13.20 1.91
C ILE A 227 4.34 14.58 1.33
N LEU A 228 4.19 15.61 2.16
CA LEU A 228 4.59 16.98 1.84
C LEU A 228 5.99 17.27 2.39
N ASP A 229 6.83 17.90 1.57
CA ASP A 229 8.09 18.48 2.01
C ASP A 229 7.79 19.71 2.90
N PHE A 230 8.39 19.79 4.09
CA PHE A 230 8.16 20.87 5.05
C PHE A 230 9.48 21.57 5.40
N ILE A 231 9.51 22.90 5.31
CA ILE A 231 10.71 23.72 5.52
C ILE A 231 10.58 24.51 6.83
N PRO A 232 11.03 23.97 7.97
CA PRO A 232 10.90 24.66 9.27
C PRO A 232 11.95 25.73 9.53
N ASN A 233 13.07 25.70 8.79
CA ASN A 233 14.26 26.49 9.15
C ASN A 233 14.11 27.99 8.87
N HIS A 234 13.39 28.37 7.81
CA HIS A 234 13.31 29.75 7.35
C HIS A 234 12.02 30.01 6.57
N THR A 235 11.68 31.29 6.42
CA THR A 235 10.58 31.77 5.57
C THR A 235 11.09 32.84 4.62
N SER A 236 10.27 33.25 3.66
CA SER A 236 10.53 34.45 2.86
C SER A 236 10.63 35.72 3.72
N ASP A 237 11.36 36.73 3.23
CA ASP A 237 11.36 38.09 3.78
C ASP A 237 10.06 38.87 3.50
N GLN A 238 9.16 38.30 2.69
CA GLN A 238 7.79 38.78 2.51
C GLN A 238 6.78 38.06 3.43
N HIS A 239 7.22 37.08 4.24
CA HIS A 239 6.33 36.37 5.15
C HIS A 239 5.76 37.33 6.21
N PRO A 240 4.46 37.26 6.56
CA PRO A 240 3.85 38.15 7.56
C PRO A 240 4.61 38.18 8.89
N TRP A 241 5.12 37.03 9.34
CA TRP A 241 5.97 36.93 10.54
C TRP A 241 7.26 37.74 10.41
N PHE A 242 7.92 37.74 9.25
CA PHE A 242 9.15 38.52 9.05
C PHE A 242 8.85 40.01 9.01
N LEU A 243 7.80 40.41 8.29
CA LEU A 243 7.37 41.80 8.20
C LEU A 243 7.00 42.35 9.59
N ALA A 244 6.26 41.58 10.38
CA ALA A 244 5.94 41.92 11.77
C ALA A 244 7.21 41.94 12.66
N SER A 245 8.10 40.97 12.52
CA SER A 245 9.37 40.94 13.26
C SER A 245 10.30 42.12 12.92
N LYS A 246 10.18 42.68 11.72
CA LYS A 246 10.99 43.80 11.22
C LYS A 246 10.43 45.17 11.60
N SER A 247 9.12 45.29 11.85
CA SER A 247 8.44 46.58 12.02
C SER A 247 8.77 47.29 13.35
N ASP A 248 8.91 46.53 14.45
CA ASP A 248 9.20 47.06 15.78
C ASP A 248 10.37 46.32 16.45
N LYS A 249 11.22 47.08 17.14
CA LYS A 249 12.42 46.63 17.85
C LYS A 249 12.13 46.13 19.25
N ASP A 250 11.04 46.60 19.86
CA ASP A 250 10.74 46.27 21.25
C ASP A 250 10.14 44.87 21.35
N GLU A 251 10.95 43.91 21.81
CA GLU A 251 10.54 42.52 22.07
C GLU A 251 9.35 42.43 23.03
N TRP A 252 9.17 43.43 23.90
CA TRP A 252 8.04 43.50 24.82
C TRP A 252 6.70 43.79 24.11
N ASN A 253 6.74 44.53 23.00
CA ASN A 253 5.55 44.93 22.24
C ASN A 253 5.38 44.12 20.94
N ASN A 254 6.41 43.38 20.53
CA ASN A 254 6.43 42.61 19.29
C ASN A 254 6.74 41.14 19.55
N ALA A 255 5.69 40.33 19.69
CA ALA A 255 5.81 38.88 19.88
C ALA A 255 6.56 38.17 18.73
N PHE A 256 6.58 38.77 17.53
CA PHE A 256 7.28 38.20 16.36
C PHE A 256 8.76 38.56 16.34
N ARG A 257 9.24 39.47 17.19
CA ARG A 257 10.64 39.93 17.16
C ARG A 257 11.63 38.78 17.36
N SER A 258 11.28 37.82 18.21
CA SER A 258 12.10 36.64 18.52
C SER A 258 11.91 35.46 17.55
N PHE A 259 11.07 35.60 16.53
CA PHE A 259 10.91 34.55 15.50
C PHE A 259 12.11 34.48 14.56
N TYR A 260 12.88 35.56 14.45
CA TYR A 260 14.08 35.64 13.62
C TYR A 260 15.28 36.07 14.46
N VAL A 261 16.47 35.64 14.04
CA VAL A 261 17.71 35.99 14.73
C VAL A 261 18.16 37.38 14.28
N TRP A 262 18.02 38.37 15.15
CA TRP A 262 18.51 39.71 14.96
C TRP A 262 19.78 39.95 15.75
N SER A 263 20.77 40.63 15.17
CA SER A 263 22.01 40.96 15.86
C SER A 263 22.56 42.31 15.42
N PHE A 264 23.20 43.00 16.36
CA PHE A 264 23.86 44.28 16.09
C PHE A 264 25.17 44.05 15.33
N GLY A 265 25.49 44.98 14.44
CA GLY A 265 26.78 44.99 13.77
C GLY A 265 27.96 45.19 14.73
N ARG A 266 29.15 44.77 14.31
CA ARG A 266 30.35 44.85 15.15
C ARG A 266 30.96 46.26 15.15
N GLY A 267 31.25 46.79 16.34
CA GLY A 267 31.98 48.06 16.52
C GLY A 267 31.15 49.32 16.23
N ASN A 268 31.82 50.47 16.19
CA ASN A 268 31.18 51.79 16.01
C ASN A 268 30.58 51.99 14.61
N ASN A 269 30.88 51.08 13.67
CA ASN A 269 30.39 51.12 12.30
C ASN A 269 29.26 50.10 12.13
N LYS A 270 28.02 50.59 12.17
CA LYS A 270 26.78 49.80 12.13
C LYS A 270 26.54 49.03 10.81
N LEU A 271 27.47 49.13 9.86
CA LEU A 271 27.46 48.41 8.58
C LEU A 271 28.28 47.11 8.59
N GLN A 272 28.93 46.76 9.71
CA GLN A 272 29.64 45.48 9.84
C GLN A 272 28.69 44.37 10.29
N THR A 273 28.86 43.16 9.76
CA THR A 273 28.08 41.99 10.19
C THR A 273 28.55 41.48 11.56
N PRO A 274 27.72 40.79 12.35
CA PRO A 274 28.06 40.31 13.69
C PRO A 274 29.26 39.35 13.70
N ASN A 275 29.35 38.50 12.69
CA ASN A 275 30.44 37.56 12.48
C ASN A 275 30.66 37.31 10.97
N LEU A 276 31.60 36.42 10.64
CA LEU A 276 31.99 36.07 9.27
C LEU A 276 31.28 34.82 8.73
N TRP A 277 30.16 34.40 9.32
CA TRP A 277 29.39 33.26 8.83
C TRP A 277 28.93 33.48 7.39
N LYS A 278 28.91 32.39 6.63
CA LYS A 278 28.64 32.40 5.19
C LYS A 278 27.32 31.72 4.87
N SER A 279 26.59 32.27 3.89
CA SER A 279 25.42 31.62 3.30
C SER A 279 25.82 30.33 2.59
N ALA A 280 24.97 29.31 2.67
CA ALA A 280 25.21 28.01 2.03
C ALA A 280 25.17 28.10 0.50
N ASN A 281 24.41 29.05 -0.06
CA ASN A 281 24.15 29.12 -1.49
C ASN A 281 25.27 29.78 -2.28
N ASP A 282 25.63 31.02 -1.95
CA ASP A 282 26.57 31.83 -2.73
C ASP A 282 27.89 32.12 -2.00
N ARG A 283 28.07 31.55 -0.79
CA ARG A 283 29.20 31.82 0.13
C ARG A 283 29.41 33.31 0.45
N SER A 284 28.39 34.14 0.22
CA SER A 284 28.36 35.52 0.67
C SER A 284 28.07 35.58 2.18
N SER A 285 27.95 36.77 2.76
CA SER A 285 27.58 36.92 4.17
C SER A 285 26.25 36.23 4.48
N ALA A 286 26.18 35.45 5.57
CA ALA A 286 24.93 34.91 6.09
C ALA A 286 24.01 35.99 6.71
N TRP A 287 24.53 37.21 6.86
CA TRP A 287 23.86 38.34 7.50
C TRP A 287 23.45 39.39 6.47
N THR A 288 22.19 39.83 6.51
CA THR A 288 21.65 40.91 5.67
C THR A 288 21.30 42.11 6.54
N ILE A 289 21.78 43.30 6.17
CA ILE A 289 21.46 44.56 6.85
C ILE A 289 20.05 45.00 6.44
N ALA A 290 19.20 45.34 7.40
CA ALA A 290 17.87 45.88 7.13
C ALA A 290 17.90 47.43 7.14
N ASP A 291 17.54 48.09 6.03
CA ASP A 291 17.73 49.55 5.89
C ASP A 291 16.92 50.42 6.87
N VAL A 292 15.83 49.90 7.44
CA VAL A 292 14.99 50.64 8.41
C VAL A 292 15.64 50.67 9.79
N ILE A 293 16.52 49.69 10.09
CA ILE A 293 17.05 49.49 11.42
C ILE A 293 18.40 48.81 11.31
N THR A 294 19.45 49.42 11.87
CA THR A 294 20.84 48.93 11.89
C THR A 294 21.02 47.62 12.68
N PHE A 295 20.39 46.54 12.21
CA PHE A 295 20.52 45.15 12.61
C PHE A 295 20.74 44.31 11.36
N THR A 296 21.33 43.15 11.57
CA THR A 296 21.39 42.09 10.58
C THR A 296 20.53 40.92 11.00
N TYR A 297 19.84 40.28 10.04
CA TYR A 297 19.19 38.98 10.24
C TYR A 297 19.96 37.86 9.53
N ILE A 298 19.87 36.64 10.06
CA ILE A 298 20.53 35.46 9.47
C ILE A 298 19.65 34.84 8.36
N SER A 299 20.26 34.62 7.20
CA SER A 299 19.67 33.93 6.05
C SER A 299 20.71 32.93 5.56
N LEU A 300 20.50 31.66 5.93
CA LEU A 300 21.40 30.56 5.57
C LEU A 300 21.22 30.15 4.10
N TRP A 301 20.02 30.36 3.56
CA TRP A 301 19.58 30.06 2.19
C TRP A 301 19.20 31.36 1.46
N ASN A 302 18.85 31.29 0.17
CA ASN A 302 18.80 32.41 -0.80
C ASN A 302 18.22 33.73 -0.26
N ARG A 303 18.70 34.84 -0.87
CA ARG A 303 18.14 36.18 -0.68
C ARG A 303 17.00 36.40 -1.66
N CYS A 304 15.88 36.97 -1.21
CA CYS A 304 14.92 37.58 -2.12
C CYS A 304 15.49 38.95 -2.55
N ARG A 305 16.35 38.97 -3.57
CA ARG A 305 16.76 40.23 -4.18
C ARG A 305 15.69 40.65 -5.18
N THR A 306 14.90 41.66 -4.86
CA THR A 306 14.28 42.49 -5.89
C THR A 306 15.43 43.22 -6.60
N SER A 307 15.70 42.85 -7.85
CA SER A 307 16.49 43.68 -8.75
C SER A 307 15.81 45.04 -8.86
N ILE A 308 16.46 46.08 -8.33
CA ILE A 308 16.19 47.48 -8.68
C ILE A 308 17.00 47.77 -9.94
#